data_AF-A0A7H0IC75-F1
#
_entry.id   AF-A0A7H0IC75-F1
#
_cell.length_a   1.000
_cell.length_b   1.000
_cell.length_c   1.000
_cell.angle_alpha   90.00
_cell.angle_beta   90.00
_cell.angle_gamma   90.00
#
_symmetry.space_group_name_H-M   'P 1'
#
loop_
_entity.id
_entity.type
_entity.pdbx_description
1 polymer ?
#
loop_
_entity_poly.entity_id
_entity_poly.type
_entity_poly.pdbx_seq_one_letter_code
_entity_poly.pdbx_strand_id
1 'polypeptide(L)'
;MSAPSPSPKRRGRLLRSLAAAVVLLAVAGYVVVQYITGGTGDPGCRVVAARPGGKTYEFTPEQAVNAATIAAVGTNRGMPERAVTIALATALQESGLRNLAHGDRDSLGLFQQRPSQGWGTEAQVQDPSYAANRFYEHLAKVRGYADLPLTVAAQRVQRSGYPDAYAKHEPDATVLAAALTGRSAATLTCTGRPDATSVQAGPDAVRAALVRDFGRDAVQAAGTASSAADQNDEGPTAVSGGRTVALPVVRDTSSAGRSVPERGWQLAHWAVANSSALHIQRVTYAGRTWVAGNSDSEWRAAGTTRADMEKSVRITTEQ
;
A
#
# COMPACT_ATOMS: atom_id res chain seq x y z
N MET A 1 29.60 -30.29 60.24
CA MET A 1 28.65 -30.87 59.26
C MET A 1 28.82 -30.12 57.96
N SER A 2 29.56 -30.70 57.00
CA SER A 2 29.83 -30.07 55.70
C SER A 2 28.79 -30.53 54.68
N ALA A 3 28.08 -29.60 54.06
CA ALA A 3 27.05 -29.91 53.06
C ALA A 3 27.68 -30.55 51.81
N PRO A 4 27.05 -31.59 51.21
CA PRO A 4 27.59 -32.25 50.03
C PRO A 4 27.53 -31.33 48.81
N SER A 5 28.65 -31.21 48.10
CA SER A 5 28.76 -30.46 46.85
C SER A 5 27.99 -31.17 45.71
N PRO A 6 27.19 -30.44 44.90
CA PRO A 6 26.41 -31.06 43.84
C PRO A 6 27.29 -31.57 42.69
N SER A 7 27.03 -32.79 42.23
CA SER A 7 27.77 -33.48 41.17
C SER A 7 27.65 -32.82 39.79
N PRO A 8 28.69 -32.90 38.93
CA PRO A 8 28.79 -32.16 37.66
C PRO A 8 27.66 -32.46 36.66
N LYS A 9 27.05 -33.66 36.72
CA LYS A 9 25.90 -34.05 35.88
C LYS A 9 24.64 -33.22 36.16
N ARG A 10 24.44 -32.74 37.40
CA ARG A 10 23.30 -31.87 37.74
C ARG A 10 23.46 -30.46 37.17
N ARG A 11 24.69 -29.93 37.13
CA ARG A 11 24.98 -28.59 36.58
C ARG A 11 24.68 -28.50 35.07
N GLY A 12 25.05 -29.52 34.29
CA GLY A 12 24.77 -29.55 32.85
C GLY A 12 23.27 -29.61 32.50
N ARG A 13 22.46 -30.29 33.32
CA ARG A 13 21.00 -30.36 33.14
C ARG A 13 20.33 -29.02 33.47
N LEU A 14 20.77 -28.37 34.56
CA LEU A 14 20.29 -27.04 34.95
C LEU A 14 20.63 -25.96 33.91
N LEU A 15 21.83 -25.99 33.33
CA LEU A 15 22.23 -25.06 32.26
C LEU A 15 21.39 -25.23 30.99
N ARG A 16 21.07 -26.49 30.60
CA ARG A 16 20.20 -26.76 29.44
C ARG A 16 18.76 -26.34 29.70
N SER A 17 18.25 -26.55 30.91
CA SER A 17 16.91 -26.10 31.31
C SER A 17 16.81 -24.58 31.34
N LEU A 18 17.85 -23.89 31.81
CA LEU A 18 17.91 -22.43 31.80
C LEU A 18 17.94 -21.88 30.36
N ALA A 19 18.78 -22.47 29.48
CA ALA A 19 18.84 -22.07 28.08
C ALA A 19 17.50 -22.30 27.36
N ALA A 20 16.83 -23.43 27.60
CA ALA A 20 15.50 -23.70 27.05
C ALA A 20 14.44 -22.72 27.57
N ALA A 21 14.48 -22.37 28.86
CA ALA A 21 13.59 -21.36 29.43
C ALA A 21 13.82 -19.96 28.84
N VAL A 22 15.08 -19.56 28.64
CA VAL A 22 15.42 -18.28 27.99
C VAL A 22 14.93 -18.25 26.54
N VAL A 23 15.11 -19.33 25.78
CA VAL A 23 14.58 -19.44 24.41
C VAL A 23 13.05 -19.36 24.42
N LEU A 24 12.38 -20.08 25.31
CA LEU A 24 10.91 -20.03 25.44
C LEU A 24 10.42 -18.63 25.80
N LEU A 25 11.09 -17.92 26.72
CA LEU A 25 10.75 -16.55 27.06
C LEU A 25 11.01 -15.58 25.90
N ALA A 26 12.08 -15.79 25.12
CA ALA A 26 12.35 -15.01 23.92
C ALA A 26 11.30 -15.25 22.82
N VAL A 27 10.89 -16.51 22.61
CA VAL A 27 9.80 -16.84 21.68
C VAL A 27 8.47 -16.29 22.18
N ALA A 28 8.14 -16.43 23.46
CA ALA A 28 6.92 -15.86 24.03
C ALA A 28 6.92 -14.33 23.95
N GLY A 29 8.05 -13.67 24.24
CA GLY A 29 8.23 -12.24 24.06
C GLY A 29 8.07 -11.81 22.60
N TYR A 30 8.65 -12.56 21.66
CA TYR A 30 8.48 -12.34 20.23
C TYR A 30 7.02 -12.51 19.81
N VAL A 31 6.32 -13.55 20.28
CA VAL A 31 4.89 -13.80 19.99
C VAL A 31 4.02 -12.70 20.59
N VAL A 32 4.28 -12.27 21.82
CA VAL A 32 3.55 -11.16 22.46
C VAL A 32 3.80 -9.85 21.73
N VAL A 33 5.03 -9.56 21.32
CA VAL A 33 5.34 -8.41 20.46
C VAL A 33 4.61 -8.55 19.13
N GLN A 34 4.63 -9.71 18.47
CA GLN A 34 3.87 -9.94 17.24
C GLN A 34 2.36 -9.84 17.43
N TYR A 35 1.84 -10.14 18.62
CA TYR A 35 0.41 -10.04 18.93
C TYR A 35 -0.03 -8.61 19.27
N ILE A 36 0.80 -7.87 20.02
CA ILE A 36 0.54 -6.46 20.37
C ILE A 36 0.81 -5.55 19.17
N THR A 37 1.84 -5.86 18.39
CA THR A 37 2.18 -5.09 17.19
C THR A 37 1.33 -5.56 16.02
N GLY A 38 1.17 -6.86 15.75
CA GLY A 38 0.35 -7.39 14.66
C GLY A 38 -1.14 -7.25 14.95
N GLY A 39 -1.69 -6.08 14.67
CA GLY A 39 -3.10 -5.76 14.88
C GLY A 39 -4.01 -6.86 14.35
N THR A 40 -4.90 -7.34 15.22
CA THR A 40 -5.96 -8.33 14.93
C THR A 40 -7.09 -7.73 14.07
N GLY A 41 -6.74 -6.94 13.06
CA GLY A 41 -7.69 -6.41 12.11
C GLY A 41 -8.17 -7.54 11.22
N ASP A 42 -9.49 -7.78 11.20
CA ASP A 42 -10.14 -8.61 10.19
C ASP A 42 -9.63 -8.17 8.80
N PRO A 43 -9.14 -9.09 7.94
CA PRO A 43 -8.63 -8.74 6.62
C PRO A 43 -9.71 -8.04 5.79
N GLY A 44 -9.75 -6.72 5.91
CA GLY A 44 -10.77 -5.87 5.32
C GLY A 44 -10.53 -5.61 3.85
N CYS A 45 -9.44 -6.10 3.26
CA CYS A 45 -9.08 -5.93 1.86
C CYS A 45 -8.49 -7.21 1.27
N ARG A 46 -8.71 -7.43 -0.03
CA ARG A 46 -8.07 -8.50 -0.80
C ARG A 46 -7.75 -8.07 -2.23
N VAL A 47 -6.71 -8.67 -2.79
CA VAL A 47 -6.44 -8.67 -4.23
C VAL A 47 -6.45 -10.10 -4.75
N VAL A 48 -7.09 -10.31 -5.89
CA VAL A 48 -7.10 -11.60 -6.59
C VAL A 48 -6.39 -11.44 -7.94
N ALA A 49 -5.47 -12.33 -8.27
CA ALA A 49 -4.84 -12.30 -9.59
C ALA A 49 -5.88 -12.47 -10.71
N ALA A 50 -5.73 -11.73 -11.82
CA ALA A 50 -6.71 -11.67 -12.92
C ALA A 50 -6.91 -12.97 -13.73
N ARG A 51 -6.39 -14.12 -13.26
CA ARG A 51 -6.51 -15.43 -13.90
C ARG A 51 -7.42 -16.33 -13.06
N PRO A 52 -8.16 -17.28 -13.68
CA PRO A 52 -8.96 -18.26 -12.93
C PRO A 52 -8.10 -19.03 -11.92
N GLY A 53 -8.58 -19.15 -10.67
CA GLY A 53 -7.83 -19.79 -9.59
C GLY A 53 -6.55 -19.02 -9.19
N GLY A 54 -6.47 -17.74 -9.56
CA GLY A 54 -5.33 -16.88 -9.28
C GLY A 54 -5.06 -16.71 -7.79
N LYS A 55 -3.81 -16.41 -7.46
CA LYS A 55 -3.39 -16.14 -6.08
C LYS A 55 -4.20 -14.99 -5.49
N THR A 56 -4.69 -15.19 -4.27
CA THR A 56 -5.32 -14.16 -3.45
C THR A 56 -4.34 -13.70 -2.38
N TYR A 57 -4.31 -12.39 -2.13
CA TYR A 57 -3.60 -11.80 -1.00
C TYR A 57 -4.60 -10.97 -0.20
N GLU A 58 -4.71 -11.26 1.09
CA GLU A 58 -5.59 -10.57 2.04
C GLU A 58 -4.75 -9.71 2.99
N PHE A 59 -5.27 -8.54 3.31
CA PHE A 59 -4.56 -7.53 4.10
C PHE A 59 -5.54 -6.59 4.79
N THR A 60 -5.06 -5.90 5.82
CA THR A 60 -5.85 -4.92 6.57
C THR A 60 -6.03 -3.63 5.75
N PRO A 61 -7.02 -2.79 6.09
CA PRO A 61 -7.13 -1.46 5.49
C PRO A 61 -5.87 -0.59 5.66
N GLU A 62 -5.14 -0.71 6.78
CA GLU A 62 -3.87 -0.01 6.99
C GLU A 62 -2.82 -0.44 5.95
N GLN A 63 -2.65 -1.77 5.79
CA GLN A 63 -1.73 -2.33 4.80
C GLN A 63 -2.13 -1.96 3.37
N ALA A 64 -3.44 -1.84 3.10
CA ALA A 64 -3.97 -1.40 1.81
C ALA A 64 -3.52 0.01 1.45
N VAL A 65 -3.69 0.96 2.38
CA VAL A 65 -3.27 2.34 2.23
C VAL A 65 -1.76 2.41 1.98
N ASN A 66 -0.97 1.73 2.81
CA ASN A 66 0.50 1.73 2.69
C ASN A 66 0.97 1.14 1.34
N ALA A 67 0.39 0.01 0.91
CA ALA A 67 0.70 -0.58 -0.39
C ALA A 67 0.32 0.36 -1.55
N ALA A 68 -0.84 1.00 -1.47
CA ALA A 68 -1.29 1.97 -2.46
C ALA A 68 -0.37 3.21 -2.51
N THR A 69 0.12 3.71 -1.37
CA THR A 69 1.12 4.79 -1.34
C THR A 69 2.44 4.36 -1.98
N ILE A 70 2.96 3.17 -1.67
CA ILE A 70 4.20 2.65 -2.29
C ILE A 70 4.07 2.58 -3.82
N ALA A 71 2.94 2.07 -4.31
CA ALA A 71 2.67 2.00 -5.74
C ALA A 71 2.55 3.40 -6.34
N ALA A 72 1.72 4.27 -5.76
CA ALA A 72 1.50 5.63 -6.23
C ALA A 72 2.80 6.43 -6.37
N VAL A 73 3.65 6.42 -5.34
CA VAL A 73 4.97 7.10 -5.35
C VAL A 73 5.88 6.53 -6.45
N GLY A 74 5.98 5.20 -6.57
CA GLY A 74 6.80 4.58 -7.60
C GLY A 74 6.32 4.97 -9.00
N THR A 75 5.01 4.94 -9.20
CA THR A 75 4.40 5.31 -10.48
C THR A 75 4.57 6.78 -10.84
N ASN A 76 4.46 7.68 -9.86
CA ASN A 76 4.66 9.11 -10.04
C ASN A 76 6.12 9.45 -10.40
N ARG A 77 7.08 8.62 -9.94
CA ARG A 77 8.48 8.71 -10.35
C ARG A 77 8.78 8.11 -11.73
N GLY A 78 7.76 7.67 -12.47
CA GLY A 78 7.95 7.00 -13.76
C GLY A 78 8.63 5.63 -13.62
N MET A 79 8.54 4.98 -12.46
CA MET A 79 9.12 3.65 -12.27
C MET A 79 8.24 2.57 -12.93
N PRO A 80 8.85 1.54 -13.55
CA PRO A 80 8.11 0.42 -14.11
C PRO A 80 7.50 -0.43 -12.98
N GLU A 81 6.48 -1.23 -13.30
CA GLU A 81 5.83 -2.07 -12.28
C GLU A 81 6.82 -3.00 -11.57
N ARG A 82 7.86 -3.49 -12.26
CA ARG A 82 8.91 -4.31 -11.62
C ARG A 82 9.53 -3.62 -10.39
N ALA A 83 9.72 -2.30 -10.44
CA ALA A 83 10.21 -1.53 -9.29
C ALA A 83 9.19 -1.50 -8.15
N VAL A 84 7.91 -1.35 -8.47
CA VAL A 84 6.80 -1.40 -7.51
C VAL A 84 6.72 -2.78 -6.85
N THR A 85 6.87 -3.85 -7.61
CA THR A 85 6.95 -5.22 -7.08
C THR A 85 8.11 -5.38 -6.10
N ILE A 86 9.31 -4.89 -6.46
CA ILE A 86 10.49 -4.93 -5.57
C ILE A 86 10.23 -4.16 -4.27
N ALA A 87 9.65 -2.96 -4.36
CA ALA A 87 9.35 -2.13 -3.20
C ALA A 87 8.29 -2.78 -2.28
N LEU A 88 7.20 -3.30 -2.85
CA LEU A 88 6.15 -3.98 -2.08
C LEU A 88 6.68 -5.26 -1.40
N ALA A 89 7.47 -6.07 -2.10
CA ALA A 89 8.11 -7.24 -1.49
C ALA A 89 9.09 -6.85 -0.38
N THR A 90 9.79 -5.74 -0.54
CA THR A 90 10.66 -5.20 0.52
C THR A 90 9.83 -4.79 1.73
N ALA A 91 8.82 -3.95 1.58
CA ALA A 91 7.97 -3.52 2.70
C ALA A 91 7.21 -4.68 3.37
N LEU A 92 6.81 -5.70 2.61
CA LEU A 92 6.27 -6.94 3.16
C LEU A 92 7.27 -7.66 4.07
N GLN A 93 8.53 -7.75 3.65
CA GLN A 93 9.58 -8.39 4.44
C GLN A 93 9.99 -7.57 5.66
N GLU A 94 10.08 -6.24 5.52
CA GLU A 94 10.58 -5.35 6.57
C GLU A 94 9.53 -5.08 7.65
N SER A 95 8.27 -4.89 7.28
CA SER A 95 7.22 -4.50 8.24
C SER A 95 5.87 -5.18 8.03
N GLY A 96 5.75 -6.06 7.03
CA GLY A 96 4.46 -6.60 6.63
C GLY A 96 3.51 -5.52 6.11
N LEU A 97 4.02 -4.49 5.40
CA LEU A 97 3.25 -3.32 4.91
C LEU A 97 2.68 -2.41 6.01
N ARG A 98 3.26 -2.42 7.21
CA ARG A 98 2.82 -1.58 8.33
C ARG A 98 3.81 -0.46 8.61
N ASN A 99 3.30 0.70 9.00
CA ASN A 99 4.15 1.85 9.25
C ASN A 99 4.57 1.89 10.72
N LEU A 100 5.63 1.16 11.06
CA LEU A 100 6.01 0.90 12.45
C LEU A 100 6.77 2.07 13.08
N ALA A 101 6.39 2.46 14.29
CA ALA A 101 7.12 3.43 15.11
C ALA A 101 8.32 2.83 15.86
N HIS A 102 8.71 1.59 15.53
CA HIS A 102 9.80 0.85 16.17
C HIS A 102 10.39 -0.21 15.21
N GLY A 103 11.52 -0.77 15.61
CA GLY A 103 12.29 -1.75 14.85
C GLY A 103 13.58 -2.15 15.56
N ASP A 104 14.46 -2.87 14.87
CA ASP A 104 15.83 -3.09 15.37
C ASP A 104 16.59 -1.76 15.43
N ARG A 105 17.23 -1.46 16.57
CA ARG A 105 17.91 -0.18 16.83
C ARG A 105 16.98 1.03 16.63
N ASP A 106 17.25 1.88 15.65
CA ASP A 106 16.47 3.06 15.26
C ASP A 106 15.76 2.85 13.91
N SER A 107 15.53 1.60 13.48
CA SER A 107 14.75 1.30 12.29
C SER A 107 13.28 1.68 12.49
N LEU A 108 12.71 2.37 11.49
CA LEU A 108 11.34 2.89 11.53
C LEU A 108 10.64 2.73 10.17
N GLY A 109 9.32 2.79 10.21
CA GLY A 109 8.45 2.89 9.05
C GLY A 109 8.37 1.64 8.18
N LEU A 110 7.82 1.82 6.97
CA LEU A 110 7.49 0.75 6.01
C LEU A 110 8.69 -0.11 5.59
N PHE A 111 9.86 0.49 5.47
CA PHE A 111 11.06 -0.16 4.96
C PHE A 111 12.10 -0.39 6.06
N GLN A 112 11.73 -0.20 7.34
CA GLN A 112 12.64 -0.29 8.49
C GLN A 112 13.94 0.51 8.27
N GLN A 113 13.77 1.74 7.77
CA GLN A 113 14.87 2.65 7.43
C GLN A 113 15.45 3.27 8.70
N ARG A 114 16.78 3.41 8.74
CA ARG A 114 17.51 3.92 9.92
C ARG A 114 17.94 5.38 9.73
N PRO A 115 17.42 6.33 10.53
CA PRO A 115 17.89 7.71 10.53
C PRO A 115 19.40 7.84 10.71
N SER A 116 19.99 7.06 11.63
CA SER A 116 21.44 7.04 11.87
C SER A 116 22.28 6.56 10.68
N GLN A 117 21.68 5.96 9.65
CA GLN A 117 22.35 5.58 8.40
C GLN A 117 22.08 6.54 7.24
N GLY A 118 21.46 7.70 7.49
CA GLY A 118 21.24 8.74 6.48
C GLY A 118 20.00 8.53 5.59
N TRP A 119 19.06 7.69 6.02
CA TRP A 119 17.79 7.50 5.32
C TRP A 119 16.83 8.69 5.45
N GLY A 120 17.00 9.53 6.48
CA GLY A 120 16.16 10.70 6.76
C GLY A 120 16.10 10.96 8.27
N THR A 121 15.30 11.94 8.71
CA THR A 121 14.94 12.10 10.13
C THR A 121 13.89 11.06 10.55
N GLU A 122 13.67 10.85 11.86
CA GLU A 122 12.63 9.94 12.37
C GLU A 122 11.24 10.24 11.82
N ALA A 123 10.88 11.53 11.75
CA ALA A 123 9.60 11.97 11.20
C ALA A 123 9.50 11.68 9.69
N GLN A 124 10.61 11.83 8.96
CA GLN A 124 10.65 11.56 7.52
C GLN A 124 10.53 10.07 7.21
N VAL A 125 11.27 9.19 7.90
CA VAL A 125 11.20 7.75 7.63
C VAL A 125 9.89 7.11 8.09
N GLN A 126 9.15 7.77 8.99
CA GLN A 126 7.78 7.41 9.36
C GLN A 126 6.71 8.03 8.46
N ASP A 127 7.06 8.89 7.50
CA ASP A 127 6.14 9.30 6.43
C ASP A 127 6.20 8.25 5.31
N PRO A 128 5.10 7.52 5.03
CA PRO A 128 5.07 6.47 3.99
C PRO A 128 5.50 6.95 2.61
N SER A 129 5.15 8.18 2.24
CA SER A 129 5.45 8.75 0.93
C SER A 129 6.94 9.09 0.81
N TYR A 130 7.51 9.70 1.86
CA TYR A 130 8.95 9.97 1.93
C TYR A 130 9.75 8.68 1.91
N ALA A 131 9.41 7.71 2.76
CA ALA A 131 10.15 6.45 2.88
C ALA A 131 10.16 5.67 1.56
N ALA A 132 9.01 5.59 0.88
CA ALA A 132 8.91 5.01 -0.46
C ALA A 132 9.74 5.78 -1.48
N ASN A 133 9.67 7.12 -1.48
CA ASN A 133 10.43 7.96 -2.39
C ASN A 133 11.95 7.73 -2.24
N ARG A 134 12.45 7.71 -0.99
CA ARG A 134 13.86 7.40 -0.69
C ARG A 134 14.24 5.99 -1.12
N PHE A 135 13.37 4.99 -0.92
CA PHE A 135 13.63 3.64 -1.41
C PHE A 135 13.84 3.61 -2.93
N TYR A 136 12.93 4.24 -3.70
CA TYR A 136 13.05 4.28 -5.16
C TYR A 136 14.28 5.05 -5.65
N GLU A 137 14.70 6.12 -4.94
CA GLU A 137 15.95 6.83 -5.24
C GLU A 137 17.19 5.94 -5.10
N HIS A 138 17.19 5.03 -4.13
CA HIS A 138 18.27 4.06 -3.97
C HIS A 138 18.16 2.92 -4.98
N LEU A 139 16.95 2.41 -5.25
CA LEU A 139 16.73 1.38 -6.26
C LEU A 139 17.17 1.84 -7.66
N ALA A 140 16.89 3.09 -8.03
CA ALA A 140 17.30 3.66 -9.33
C ALA A 140 18.82 3.68 -9.53
N LYS A 141 19.61 3.68 -8.45
CA LYS A 141 21.08 3.61 -8.49
C LYS A 141 21.59 2.18 -8.68
N VAL A 142 20.74 1.17 -8.53
CA VAL A 142 21.09 -0.23 -8.76
C VAL A 142 21.02 -0.53 -10.26
N ARG A 143 22.18 -0.59 -10.91
CA ARG A 143 22.27 -0.85 -12.35
C ARG A 143 21.61 -2.19 -12.70
N GLY A 144 20.70 -2.16 -13.69
CA GLY A 144 20.00 -3.36 -14.18
C GLY A 144 19.05 -3.99 -13.18
N TYR A 145 18.57 -3.27 -12.15
CA TYR A 145 17.74 -3.86 -11.09
C TYR A 145 16.51 -4.60 -11.63
N ALA A 146 15.96 -4.17 -12.76
CA ALA A 146 14.77 -4.76 -13.36
C ALA A 146 14.98 -6.23 -13.78
N ASP A 147 16.21 -6.56 -14.21
CA ASP A 147 16.60 -7.88 -14.71
C ASP A 147 17.17 -8.78 -13.61
N LEU A 148 17.40 -8.24 -12.42
CA LEU A 148 17.88 -9.02 -11.28
C LEU A 148 16.73 -9.84 -10.67
N PRO A 149 17.05 -10.99 -10.05
CA PRO A 149 16.14 -11.61 -9.09
C PRO A 149 15.67 -10.57 -8.06
N LEU A 150 14.39 -10.58 -7.70
CA LEU A 150 13.79 -9.54 -6.85
C LEU A 150 14.58 -9.39 -5.54
N THR A 151 14.93 -10.52 -4.93
CA THR A 151 15.66 -10.55 -3.67
C THR A 151 17.03 -9.90 -3.78
N VAL A 152 17.70 -10.03 -4.93
CA VAL A 152 19.01 -9.41 -5.18
C VAL A 152 18.86 -7.90 -5.35
N ALA A 153 17.83 -7.43 -6.08
CA ALA A 153 17.58 -6.00 -6.20
C ALA A 153 17.22 -5.35 -4.85
N ALA A 154 16.30 -5.95 -4.10
CA ALA A 154 15.91 -5.50 -2.77
C ALA A 154 17.11 -5.47 -1.81
N GLN A 155 17.90 -6.55 -1.79
CA GLN A 155 19.08 -6.65 -0.95
C GLN A 155 20.15 -5.61 -1.28
N ARG A 156 20.34 -5.25 -2.56
CA ARG A 156 21.29 -4.19 -2.94
C ARG A 156 20.88 -2.81 -2.42
N VAL A 157 19.58 -2.59 -2.23
CA VAL A 157 19.04 -1.37 -1.62
C VAL A 157 19.17 -1.42 -0.08
N GLN A 158 18.60 -2.45 0.55
CA GLN A 158 18.48 -2.54 2.01
C GLN A 158 19.75 -2.97 2.73
N ARG A 159 20.59 -3.78 2.07
CA ARG A 159 21.81 -4.39 2.64
C ARG A 159 21.55 -5.11 3.97
N SER A 160 20.48 -5.92 4.00
CA SER A 160 20.06 -6.71 5.17
C SER A 160 21.02 -7.87 5.49
N GLY A 161 20.94 -8.43 6.70
CA GLY A 161 21.64 -9.66 7.07
C GLY A 161 21.06 -10.94 6.45
N TYR A 162 19.89 -10.87 5.79
CA TYR A 162 19.15 -12.02 5.26
C TYR A 162 18.79 -11.85 3.78
N PRO A 163 19.75 -12.03 2.86
CA PRO A 163 19.60 -11.64 1.45
C PRO A 163 18.48 -12.37 0.70
N ASP A 164 18.12 -13.59 1.11
CA ASP A 164 17.10 -14.42 0.45
C ASP A 164 15.68 -14.23 1.02
N ALA A 165 15.53 -13.46 2.11
CA ALA A 165 14.26 -13.35 2.82
C ALA A 165 13.15 -12.69 1.99
N TYR A 166 13.51 -11.84 1.01
CA TYR A 166 12.55 -11.14 0.17
C TYR A 166 11.89 -12.05 -0.87
N ALA A 167 12.57 -13.11 -1.32
CA ALA A 167 12.10 -13.98 -2.41
C ALA A 167 10.72 -14.58 -2.13
N LYS A 168 10.43 -14.94 -0.87
CA LYS A 168 9.13 -15.52 -0.48
C LYS A 168 7.94 -14.56 -0.69
N HIS A 169 8.18 -13.25 -0.71
CA HIS A 169 7.16 -12.22 -0.88
C HIS A 169 6.92 -11.84 -2.35
N GLU A 170 7.77 -12.28 -3.28
CA GLU A 170 7.63 -11.94 -4.70
C GLU A 170 6.26 -12.30 -5.28
N PRO A 171 5.64 -13.47 -4.99
CA PRO A 171 4.32 -13.77 -5.53
C PRO A 171 3.21 -12.88 -4.96
N ASP A 172 3.25 -12.49 -3.68
CA ASP A 172 2.29 -11.55 -3.09
C ASP A 172 2.44 -10.15 -3.66
N ALA A 173 3.68 -9.66 -3.69
CA ALA A 173 4.02 -8.35 -4.25
C ALA A 173 3.66 -8.22 -5.73
N THR A 174 3.75 -9.31 -6.50
CA THR A 174 3.37 -9.33 -7.91
C THR A 174 1.87 -9.08 -8.09
N VAL A 175 1.04 -9.74 -7.28
CA VAL A 175 -0.42 -9.60 -7.34
C VAL A 175 -0.83 -8.19 -6.90
N LEU A 176 -0.24 -7.69 -5.81
CA LEU A 176 -0.44 -6.31 -5.35
C LEU A 176 -0.02 -5.28 -6.41
N ALA A 177 1.19 -5.42 -6.98
CA ALA A 177 1.71 -4.47 -7.97
C ALA A 177 0.82 -4.43 -9.23
N ALA A 178 0.38 -5.60 -9.73
CA ALA A 178 -0.47 -5.65 -10.91
C ALA A 178 -1.82 -4.95 -10.68
N ALA A 179 -2.40 -5.06 -9.49
CA ALA A 179 -3.64 -4.35 -9.16
C ALA A 179 -3.40 -2.85 -8.95
N LEU A 180 -2.42 -2.47 -8.12
CA LEU A 180 -2.19 -1.08 -7.69
C LEU A 180 -1.54 -0.20 -8.75
N THR A 181 -0.94 -0.79 -9.79
CA THR A 181 -0.52 -0.06 -10.99
C THR A 181 -1.55 -0.10 -12.12
N GLY A 182 -2.69 -0.78 -11.90
CA GLY A 182 -3.82 -0.82 -12.81
C GLY A 182 -3.70 -1.79 -13.99
N ARG A 183 -2.64 -2.61 -14.04
CA ARG A 183 -2.48 -3.64 -15.10
C ARG A 183 -3.57 -4.72 -15.02
N SER A 184 -3.97 -5.08 -13.80
CA SER A 184 -5.08 -6.00 -13.54
C SER A 184 -6.30 -5.20 -13.15
N ALA A 185 -7.29 -5.09 -14.04
CA ALA A 185 -8.52 -4.36 -13.82
C ALA A 185 -9.44 -5.04 -12.80
N ALA A 186 -10.09 -4.25 -11.94
CA ALA A 186 -11.15 -4.72 -11.02
C ALA A 186 -10.73 -5.86 -10.06
N THR A 187 -9.45 -5.94 -9.69
CA THR A 187 -8.92 -7.04 -8.87
C THR A 187 -8.69 -6.71 -7.40
N LEU A 188 -8.68 -5.42 -7.02
CA LEU A 188 -8.56 -4.99 -5.62
C LEU A 188 -9.92 -4.65 -5.05
N THR A 189 -10.24 -5.20 -3.89
CA THR A 189 -11.42 -4.83 -3.12
C THR A 189 -11.11 -4.64 -1.64
N CYS A 190 -11.88 -3.78 -0.99
CA CYS A 190 -11.96 -3.62 0.44
C CYS A 190 -13.42 -3.65 0.91
N THR A 191 -13.66 -3.96 2.18
CA THR A 191 -14.97 -3.85 2.84
C THR A 191 -15.41 -2.40 2.96
N GLY A 192 -14.46 -1.47 3.06
CA GLY A 192 -14.71 -0.04 3.15
C GLY A 192 -15.48 0.40 4.40
N ARG A 193 -15.44 -0.40 5.48
CA ARG A 193 -15.97 0.03 6.78
C ARG A 193 -15.20 1.27 7.24
N PRO A 194 -15.86 2.38 7.57
CA PRO A 194 -15.18 3.59 8.04
C PRO A 194 -14.34 3.29 9.28
N ASP A 195 -13.11 3.81 9.29
CA ASP A 195 -12.32 3.84 10.51
C ASP A 195 -12.90 4.91 11.44
N ALA A 196 -13.43 4.47 12.58
CA ALA A 196 -14.05 5.33 13.60
C ALA A 196 -13.08 6.37 14.19
N THR A 197 -11.76 6.15 14.02
CA THR A 197 -10.72 7.06 14.50
C THR A 197 -10.29 8.08 13.43
N SER A 198 -10.69 7.90 12.16
CA SER A 198 -10.35 8.84 11.10
C SER A 198 -11.22 10.09 11.16
N VAL A 199 -10.56 11.24 11.24
CA VAL A 199 -11.18 12.57 11.09
C VAL A 199 -11.06 13.12 9.67
N GLN A 200 -10.42 12.37 8.77
CA GLN A 200 -10.11 12.79 7.40
C GLN A 200 -11.12 12.19 6.42
N ALA A 201 -12.33 12.77 6.39
CA ALA A 201 -13.40 12.33 5.51
C ALA A 201 -13.73 13.39 4.44
N GLY A 202 -14.44 12.96 3.41
CA GLY A 202 -15.02 13.85 2.42
C GLY A 202 -14.12 14.16 1.20
N PRO A 203 -14.65 14.90 0.21
CA PRO A 203 -13.97 15.13 -1.07
C PRO A 203 -12.64 15.86 -0.97
N ASP A 204 -12.48 16.76 0.01
CA ASP A 204 -11.24 17.52 0.20
C ASP A 204 -10.13 16.66 0.80
N ALA A 205 -10.47 15.75 1.73
CA ALA A 205 -9.54 14.75 2.24
C ALA A 205 -9.06 13.81 1.11
N VAL A 206 -9.99 13.40 0.22
CA VAL A 206 -9.65 12.61 -0.98
C VAL A 206 -8.70 13.38 -1.90
N ARG A 207 -8.98 14.65 -2.19
CA ARG A 207 -8.09 15.50 -3.01
C ARG A 207 -6.71 15.67 -2.38
N ALA A 208 -6.65 15.93 -1.07
CA ALA A 208 -5.39 16.06 -0.34
C ALA A 208 -4.57 14.77 -0.37
N ALA A 209 -5.21 13.62 -0.17
CA ALA A 209 -4.57 12.31 -0.23
C ALA A 209 -4.05 11.97 -1.64
N LEU A 210 -4.81 12.30 -2.70
CA LEU A 210 -4.35 12.16 -4.08
C LEU A 210 -3.12 13.01 -4.38
N VAL A 211 -3.11 14.27 -3.94
CA VAL A 211 -1.96 15.17 -4.12
C VAL A 211 -0.74 14.66 -3.37
N ARG A 212 -0.93 14.12 -2.16
CA ARG A 212 0.15 13.54 -1.37
C ARG A 212 0.79 12.34 -2.08
N ASP A 213 -0.02 11.40 -2.56
CA ASP A 213 0.47 10.11 -3.08
C ASP A 213 0.90 10.17 -4.57
N PHE A 214 0.22 10.99 -5.38
CA PHE A 214 0.48 11.12 -6.82
C PHE A 214 1.10 12.45 -7.23
N GLY A 215 1.25 13.42 -6.33
CA GLY A 215 1.74 14.76 -6.67
C GLY A 215 0.67 15.68 -7.29
N ARG A 216 0.98 16.98 -7.38
CA ARG A 216 0.03 18.01 -7.86
C ARG A 216 -0.28 17.90 -9.36
N ASP A 217 0.72 17.57 -10.16
CA ASP A 217 0.57 17.53 -11.64
C ASP A 217 -0.37 16.40 -12.07
N ALA A 218 -0.33 15.28 -11.35
CA ALA A 218 -1.26 14.16 -11.52
C ALA A 218 -2.72 14.52 -11.20
N VAL A 219 -2.95 15.55 -10.38
CA VAL A 219 -4.27 16.00 -9.91
C VAL A 219 -4.73 17.27 -10.64
N GLN A 220 -3.84 18.12 -11.17
CA GLN A 220 -4.23 19.33 -11.92
C GLN A 220 -4.83 19.04 -13.30
N ALA A 221 -4.52 17.88 -13.89
CA ALA A 221 -5.31 17.34 -14.99
C ALA A 221 -6.80 17.17 -14.61
N ALA A 222 -7.12 17.04 -13.31
CA ALA A 222 -8.48 16.95 -12.78
C ALA A 222 -9.22 18.26 -12.60
N GLY A 223 -8.51 19.37 -12.41
CA GLY A 223 -9.12 20.69 -12.18
C GLY A 223 -9.47 21.45 -13.46
N THR A 224 -8.86 21.11 -14.59
CA THR A 224 -8.97 21.89 -15.84
C THR A 224 -10.16 21.50 -16.73
N ALA A 225 -10.82 20.37 -16.46
CA ALA A 225 -12.03 19.95 -17.19
C ALA A 225 -13.32 20.68 -16.75
N SER A 226 -13.26 21.51 -15.71
CA SER A 226 -14.42 22.27 -15.20
C SER A 226 -14.43 23.75 -15.65
N SER A 227 -13.69 24.12 -16.70
CA SER A 227 -13.57 25.53 -17.12
C SER A 227 -13.66 25.78 -18.63
N ALA A 228 -13.93 24.77 -19.47
CA ALA A 228 -13.83 24.92 -20.94
C ALA A 228 -15.02 24.39 -21.76
N ALA A 229 -16.15 24.06 -21.15
CA ALA A 229 -17.40 23.82 -21.86
C ALA A 229 -18.53 24.52 -21.09
N ASP A 230 -19.42 25.19 -21.83
CA ASP A 230 -20.54 26.03 -21.39
C ASP A 230 -20.21 27.49 -21.06
N GLN A 231 -19.83 28.24 -22.10
CA GLN A 231 -20.29 29.62 -22.23
C GLN A 231 -21.49 29.61 -23.20
N ASN A 232 -22.67 29.94 -22.66
CA ASN A 232 -23.95 30.28 -23.31
C ASN A 232 -25.11 29.36 -22.91
N ASP A 233 -25.68 29.56 -21.71
CA ASP A 233 -27.13 29.78 -21.58
C ASP A 233 -27.48 30.41 -20.21
N GLU A 234 -28.46 31.30 -20.19
CA GLU A 234 -28.94 32.06 -19.03
C GLU A 234 -29.73 31.18 -18.03
N GLY A 235 -29.42 31.24 -16.73
CA GLY A 235 -30.32 30.81 -15.65
C GLY A 235 -29.65 30.14 -14.43
N PRO A 236 -29.96 30.51 -13.18
CA PRO A 236 -29.16 30.17 -12.01
C PRO A 236 -29.50 28.78 -11.46
N THR A 237 -28.68 27.77 -11.77
CA THR A 237 -28.60 26.56 -10.94
C THR A 237 -27.18 25.98 -10.99
N ALA A 238 -26.36 26.41 -10.04
CA ALA A 238 -25.20 25.63 -9.64
C ALA A 238 -25.71 24.28 -9.10
N VAL A 239 -25.56 23.20 -9.87
CA VAL A 239 -25.90 21.87 -9.37
C VAL A 239 -24.85 21.45 -8.35
N SER A 240 -25.25 21.59 -7.09
CA SER A 240 -24.61 21.08 -5.88
C SER A 240 -24.20 19.61 -6.02
N GLY A 241 -22.89 19.32 -5.95
CA GLY A 241 -22.31 17.97 -6.10
C GLY A 241 -21.30 17.59 -5.00
N GLY A 242 -21.41 18.21 -3.82
CA GLY A 242 -20.37 18.28 -2.76
C GLY A 242 -19.89 16.99 -2.08
N ARG A 243 -20.10 15.81 -2.68
CA ARG A 243 -19.65 14.49 -2.16
C ARG A 243 -18.86 13.65 -3.14
N THR A 244 -18.78 14.05 -4.41
CA THR A 244 -18.13 13.25 -5.44
C THR A 244 -16.93 13.98 -6.01
N VAL A 245 -15.78 13.30 -6.03
CA VAL A 245 -14.57 13.73 -6.75
C VAL A 245 -14.55 13.00 -8.09
N ALA A 246 -14.49 13.76 -9.18
CA ALA A 246 -14.27 13.22 -10.52
C ALA A 246 -12.82 13.49 -10.95
N LEU A 247 -12.09 12.43 -11.27
CA LEU A 247 -10.70 12.48 -11.71
C LEU A 247 -10.64 12.09 -13.18
N PRO A 248 -10.44 13.01 -14.13
CA PRO A 248 -10.19 12.66 -15.52
C PRO A 248 -8.91 11.84 -15.61
N VAL A 249 -8.98 10.81 -16.44
CA VAL A 249 -7.88 9.88 -16.66
C VAL A 249 -7.09 10.37 -17.86
N VAL A 250 -6.01 11.09 -17.58
CA VAL A 250 -5.05 11.50 -18.60
C VAL A 250 -3.98 10.44 -18.79
N ARG A 251 -3.44 10.36 -20.00
CA ARG A 251 -2.30 9.48 -20.31
C ARG A 251 -1.09 9.92 -19.47
N ASP A 252 -0.40 8.95 -18.89
CA ASP A 252 0.89 9.16 -18.26
C ASP A 252 1.96 9.31 -19.35
N THR A 253 2.57 10.49 -19.45
CA THR A 253 3.57 10.83 -20.47
C THR A 253 5.00 10.50 -20.04
N SER A 254 5.20 9.89 -18.87
CA SER A 254 6.53 9.46 -18.42
C SER A 254 7.10 8.33 -19.28
N SER A 255 8.41 8.07 -19.16
CA SER A 255 9.11 7.04 -19.94
C SER A 255 8.63 5.61 -19.66
N ALA A 256 7.98 5.37 -18.52
CA ALA A 256 7.31 4.10 -18.21
C ALA A 256 5.79 4.17 -18.49
N GLY A 257 5.36 5.14 -19.31
CA GLY A 257 4.01 5.64 -19.43
C GLY A 257 2.93 4.56 -19.48
N ARG A 258 2.00 4.65 -18.54
CA ARG A 258 0.80 3.81 -18.49
C ARG A 258 -0.21 4.22 -19.54
N SER A 259 -0.89 3.22 -20.08
CA SER A 259 -2.09 3.46 -20.89
C SER A 259 -3.17 4.15 -20.06
N VAL A 260 -4.10 4.84 -20.73
CA VAL A 260 -5.24 5.50 -20.08
C VAL A 260 -6.02 4.51 -19.20
N PRO A 261 -6.37 3.28 -19.66
CA PRO A 261 -7.02 2.29 -18.82
C PRO A 261 -6.26 1.92 -17.55
N GLU A 262 -4.94 1.69 -17.65
CA GLU A 262 -4.10 1.36 -16.50
C GLU A 262 -4.07 2.50 -15.48
N ARG A 263 -3.95 3.75 -15.95
CA ARG A 263 -3.97 4.92 -15.06
C ARG A 263 -5.29 5.05 -14.31
N GLY A 264 -6.42 4.81 -14.98
CA GLY A 264 -7.72 4.89 -14.33
C GLY A 264 -7.95 3.75 -13.34
N TRP A 265 -7.53 2.52 -13.66
CA TRP A 265 -7.59 1.40 -12.71
C TRP A 265 -6.68 1.59 -11.51
N GLN A 266 -5.50 2.18 -11.70
CA GLN A 266 -4.62 2.58 -10.60
C GLN A 266 -5.33 3.54 -9.64
N LEU A 267 -5.93 4.62 -10.16
CA LEU A 267 -6.64 5.60 -9.34
C LEU A 267 -7.87 4.98 -8.64
N ALA A 268 -8.61 4.13 -9.35
CA ALA A 268 -9.77 3.43 -8.81
C ALA A 268 -9.37 2.47 -7.67
N HIS A 269 -8.32 1.66 -7.85
CA HIS A 269 -7.83 0.76 -6.80
C HIS A 269 -7.19 1.51 -5.63
N TRP A 270 -6.50 2.62 -5.88
CA TRP A 270 -6.01 3.50 -4.82
C TRP A 270 -7.19 4.03 -3.97
N ALA A 271 -8.28 4.44 -4.60
CA ALA A 271 -9.47 4.92 -3.89
C ALA A 271 -10.12 3.82 -3.05
N VAL A 272 -10.22 2.59 -3.58
CA VAL A 272 -10.72 1.44 -2.83
C VAL A 272 -9.79 1.08 -1.66
N ALA A 273 -8.47 1.10 -1.85
CA ALA A 273 -7.52 0.84 -0.77
C ALA A 273 -7.61 1.88 0.37
N ASN A 274 -7.94 3.13 0.03
CA ASN A 274 -8.11 4.22 1.00
C ASN A 274 -9.54 4.34 1.55
N SER A 275 -10.45 3.43 1.20
CA SER A 275 -11.88 3.65 1.43
C SER A 275 -12.26 3.76 2.91
N SER A 276 -11.64 2.96 3.77
CA SER A 276 -11.88 3.01 5.22
C SER A 276 -11.34 4.29 5.86
N ALA A 277 -10.17 4.75 5.42
CA ALA A 277 -9.53 5.95 5.98
C ALA A 277 -10.22 7.24 5.52
N LEU A 278 -10.68 7.27 4.27
CA LEU A 278 -11.27 8.46 3.62
C LEU A 278 -12.80 8.44 3.55
N HIS A 279 -13.43 7.41 4.15
CA HIS A 279 -14.88 7.23 4.19
C HIS A 279 -15.50 7.23 2.77
N ILE A 280 -14.87 6.48 1.85
CA ILE A 280 -15.33 6.33 0.46
C ILE A 280 -16.39 5.23 0.38
N GLN A 281 -17.59 5.58 -0.06
CA GLN A 281 -18.72 4.64 -0.22
C GLN A 281 -18.74 3.96 -1.57
N ARG A 282 -18.28 4.67 -2.61
CA ARG A 282 -18.43 4.21 -3.99
C ARG A 282 -17.28 4.68 -4.86
N VAL A 283 -16.80 3.78 -5.70
CA VAL A 283 -15.84 4.08 -6.77
C VAL A 283 -16.38 3.53 -8.08
N THR A 284 -16.40 4.36 -9.12
CA THR A 284 -16.84 3.95 -10.46
C THR A 284 -15.76 4.27 -11.50
N TYR A 285 -15.42 3.29 -12.32
CA TYR A 285 -14.50 3.45 -13.45
C TYR A 285 -14.74 2.35 -14.50
N ALA A 286 -14.61 2.69 -15.79
CA ALA A 286 -14.65 1.74 -16.92
C ALA A 286 -15.87 0.79 -16.92
N GLY A 287 -17.04 1.32 -16.57
CA GLY A 287 -18.28 0.53 -16.49
C GLY A 287 -18.32 -0.46 -15.32
N ARG A 288 -17.49 -0.27 -14.30
CA ARG A 288 -17.49 -1.05 -13.07
C ARG A 288 -17.71 -0.15 -11.86
N THR A 289 -18.44 -0.66 -10.88
CA THR A 289 -18.70 0.03 -9.62
C THR A 289 -18.35 -0.87 -8.44
N TRP A 290 -17.55 -0.34 -7.53
CA TRP A 290 -17.31 -0.87 -6.20
C TRP A 290 -18.13 -0.06 -5.18
N VAL A 291 -18.67 -0.73 -4.17
CA VAL A 291 -19.47 -0.13 -3.09
C VAL A 291 -19.05 -0.72 -1.74
N ALA A 292 -18.78 0.14 -0.77
CA ALA A 292 -18.46 -0.25 0.61
C ALA A 292 -19.61 -1.02 1.29
N GLY A 293 -19.30 -1.85 2.27
CA GLY A 293 -20.27 -2.49 3.17
C GLY A 293 -21.07 -3.66 2.58
N ASN A 294 -20.95 -3.96 1.30
CA ASN A 294 -21.56 -5.17 0.71
C ASN A 294 -20.69 -6.41 0.98
N SER A 295 -21.31 -7.52 1.35
CA SER A 295 -20.66 -8.74 1.90
C SER A 295 -19.50 -9.27 1.06
N ASP A 296 -19.55 -9.09 -0.26
CA ASP A 296 -18.52 -9.64 -1.15
C ASP A 296 -17.59 -8.56 -1.72
N SER A 297 -17.98 -7.29 -1.55
CA SER A 297 -17.26 -6.09 -2.03
C SER A 297 -16.74 -6.19 -3.48
N GLU A 298 -17.38 -6.94 -4.36
CA GLU A 298 -16.87 -7.15 -5.73
C GLU A 298 -17.23 -5.99 -6.68
N TRP A 299 -16.40 -5.81 -7.71
CA TRP A 299 -16.64 -4.84 -8.78
C TRP A 299 -17.75 -5.31 -9.72
N ARG A 300 -18.93 -4.66 -9.63
CA ARG A 300 -20.10 -5.00 -10.45
C ARG A 300 -20.15 -4.20 -11.74
N ALA A 301 -20.78 -4.73 -12.78
CA ALA A 301 -21.05 -3.98 -14.00
C ALA A 301 -21.99 -2.80 -13.69
N ALA A 302 -21.62 -1.61 -14.14
CA ALA A 302 -22.49 -0.44 -14.16
C ALA A 302 -23.37 -0.50 -15.41
N GLY A 303 -24.69 -0.32 -15.27
CA GLY A 303 -25.67 -0.41 -16.37
C GLY A 303 -25.63 0.76 -17.37
N THR A 304 -24.45 1.30 -17.69
CA THR A 304 -24.27 2.49 -18.54
C THR A 304 -23.28 2.20 -19.69
N THR A 305 -23.22 3.06 -20.71
CA THR A 305 -22.37 2.88 -21.91
C THR A 305 -20.87 3.09 -21.64
N ARG A 306 -20.03 2.17 -22.14
CA ARG A 306 -18.60 2.03 -21.80
C ARG A 306 -17.72 3.23 -22.18
N ALA A 307 -18.00 3.92 -23.29
CA ALA A 307 -17.11 4.93 -23.87
C ALA A 307 -16.97 6.22 -23.04
N ASP A 308 -18.02 6.64 -22.33
CA ASP A 308 -17.95 7.83 -21.44
C ASP A 308 -17.39 7.50 -20.05
N MET A 309 -17.34 6.22 -19.68
CA MET A 309 -16.92 5.77 -18.35
C MET A 309 -15.42 5.48 -18.20
N GLU A 310 -14.66 5.49 -19.29
CA GLU A 310 -13.19 5.36 -19.25
C GLU A 310 -12.49 6.73 -19.10
N LYS A 311 -13.25 7.84 -19.24
CA LYS A 311 -12.73 9.21 -19.22
C LYS A 311 -12.42 9.73 -17.81
N SER A 312 -13.11 9.25 -16.78
CA SER A 312 -12.88 9.68 -15.41
C SER A 312 -13.16 8.59 -14.38
N VAL A 313 -12.41 8.61 -13.28
CA VAL A 313 -12.71 7.86 -12.04
C VAL A 313 -13.60 8.73 -11.18
N ARG A 314 -14.74 8.19 -10.74
CA ARG A 314 -15.65 8.89 -9.80
C ARG A 314 -15.55 8.26 -8.42
N ILE A 315 -15.28 9.08 -7.41
CA ILE A 315 -15.13 8.69 -6.01
C ILE A 315 -16.19 9.43 -5.19
N THR A 316 -17.08 8.71 -4.53
CA THR A 316 -18.13 9.28 -3.68
C THR A 316 -17.85 8.96 -2.21
N THR A 317 -17.84 9.98 -1.36
CA THR A 317 -17.64 9.87 0.10
C THR A 317 -18.95 9.94 0.89
N GLU A 318 -18.90 9.52 2.16
CA GLU A 318 -19.97 9.77 3.14
C GLU A 318 -20.17 11.29 3.35
N GLN A 319 -21.30 11.66 3.97
CA GLN A 319 -21.59 13.04 4.41
C GLN A 319 -20.83 13.38 5.68
#